data_AF-A0A4R5A9K5-F1
#
_entry.id   AF-A0A4R5A9K5-F1
#
_cell.length_a   1.000
_cell.length_b   1.000
_cell.length_c   1.000
_cell.angle_alpha   90.00
_cell.angle_beta   90.00
_cell.angle_gamma   90.00
#
_symmetry.space_group_name_H-M   'P 1'
#
loop_
_entity.id
_entity.type
_entity.pdbx_description
1 polymer ?
#
loop_
_entity_poly.entity_id
_entity_poly.type
_entity_poly.pdbx_seq_one_letter_code
_entity_poly.pdbx_strand_id
1 'polypeptide(L)'
;MTNSDLAFDGTLAYAGNSRGFRVLDISEAENPVALSDFVCNGSQGDVSVYGGLLFRSVDTHQSSTACTSVNVTASTPGLTGTALTGPRPAYRARPRDRAG
;
A
#
# COMPACT_ATOMS: atom_id res chain seq x y z
N MET A 1 7.87 -9.04 -11.41
CA MET A 1 7.31 -8.12 -10.41
C MET A 1 7.69 -6.73 -10.87
N THR A 2 6.69 -5.91 -11.17
CA THR A 2 6.88 -4.53 -11.63
C THR A 2 6.28 -3.60 -10.59
N ASN A 3 7.07 -2.63 -10.11
CA ASN A 3 6.62 -1.58 -9.19
C ASN A 3 5.81 -0.53 -9.97
N SER A 4 4.85 0.10 -9.30
CA SER A 4 4.02 1.16 -9.88
C SER A 4 4.25 2.50 -9.17
N ASP A 5 3.61 2.69 -8.01
CA ASP A 5 3.57 3.97 -7.29
C ASP A 5 4.14 3.90 -5.87
N LEU A 6 4.47 5.09 -5.35
CA LEU A 6 4.80 5.34 -3.95
C LEU A 6 3.81 6.34 -3.35
N ALA A 7 3.27 6.03 -2.18
CA ALA A 7 2.47 6.95 -1.37
C ALA A 7 3.11 7.13 0.02
N PHE A 8 3.03 8.32 0.60
CA PHE A 8 3.75 8.67 1.82
C PHE A 8 2.81 9.16 2.92
N ASP A 9 2.94 8.61 4.13
CA ASP A 9 2.26 9.09 5.35
C ASP A 9 3.28 9.22 6.48
N GLY A 10 3.76 10.45 6.74
CA GLY A 10 4.79 10.70 7.74
C GLY A 10 6.13 10.05 7.39
N THR A 11 6.54 9.06 8.20
CA THR A 11 7.77 8.26 7.99
C THR A 11 7.49 6.91 7.35
N LEU A 12 6.28 6.69 6.83
CA LEU A 12 5.93 5.47 6.10
C LEU A 12 5.86 5.75 4.60
N ALA A 13 6.44 4.85 3.82
CA ALA A 13 6.21 4.76 2.38
C ALA A 13 5.47 3.47 2.05
N TYR A 14 4.43 3.58 1.23
CA TYR A 14 3.67 2.48 0.69
C TYR A 14 4.09 2.29 -0.77
N ALA A 15 4.64 1.13 -1.09
CA ALA A 15 5.13 0.83 -2.44
C ALA A 15 4.22 -0.17 -3.15
N GLY A 16 3.44 0.34 -4.09
CA GLY A 16 2.56 -0.43 -4.95
C GLY A 16 3.34 -1.24 -5.99
N ASN A 17 2.81 -2.41 -6.32
CA ASN A 17 3.30 -3.22 -7.43
C ASN A 17 2.20 -4.11 -8.02
N SER A 18 2.51 -4.68 -9.18
CA SER A 18 1.68 -5.64 -9.92
C SER A 18 1.20 -6.89 -9.13
N ARG A 19 1.71 -7.14 -7.92
CA ARG A 19 1.34 -8.27 -7.05
C ARG A 19 0.86 -7.85 -5.66
N GLY A 20 0.67 -6.56 -5.39
CA GLY A 20 0.23 -6.06 -4.09
C GLY A 20 0.93 -4.77 -3.68
N PHE A 21 1.36 -4.67 -2.43
CA PHE A 21 2.11 -3.50 -1.94
C PHE A 21 2.96 -3.83 -0.71
N ARG A 22 4.00 -3.01 -0.49
CA ARG A 22 4.85 -3.07 0.71
C ARG A 22 4.69 -1.83 1.55
N VAL A 23 4.86 -1.98 2.86
CA VAL A 23 4.98 -0.86 3.80
C VAL A 23 6.44 -0.77 4.23
N LEU A 24 7.02 0.40 4.05
CA LEU A 24 8.40 0.70 4.36
C LEU A 24 8.45 1.75 5.45
N ASP A 25 9.27 1.54 6.47
CA ASP A 25 9.74 2.60 7.34
C ASP A 25 10.87 3.34 6.64
N ILE A 26 10.68 4.63 6.44
CA ILE A 26 11.62 5.54 5.81
C ILE A 26 12.07 6.64 6.79
N SER A 27 12.03 6.38 8.10
CA SER A 27 12.53 7.34 9.10
C SER A 27 14.01 7.65 8.90
N GLU A 28 14.79 6.67 8.43
CA GLU A 28 16.18 6.80 7.99
C GLU A 28 16.24 6.68 6.46
N ALA A 29 16.33 7.81 5.76
CA ALA A 29 16.19 7.85 4.30
C ALA A 29 17.22 6.99 3.55
N GLU A 30 18.42 6.85 4.11
CA GLU A 30 19.52 6.05 3.54
C GLU A 30 19.39 4.55 3.83
N ASN A 31 18.51 4.16 4.77
CA ASN A 31 18.34 2.78 5.20
C ASN A 31 16.86 2.43 5.42
N PRO A 32 16.04 2.40 4.35
CA PRO A 32 14.63 2.06 4.45
C PRO A 32 14.43 0.59 4.86
N VAL A 33 13.49 0.34 5.77
CA VAL A 33 13.21 -1.00 6.31
C VAL A 33 11.82 -1.45 5.88
N ALA A 34 11.71 -2.63 5.27
CA ALA A 34 10.40 -3.21 4.97
C ALA A 34 9.73 -3.72 6.25
N LEU A 35 8.56 -3.17 6.58
CA LEU A 35 7.76 -3.57 7.73
C LEU A 35 6.81 -4.72 7.41
N SER A 36 6.23 -4.69 6.21
CA SER A 36 5.28 -5.71 5.75
C SER A 36 5.21 -5.77 4.23
N ASP A 37 4.91 -6.96 3.71
CA ASP A 37 4.68 -7.21 2.27
C ASP A 37 3.35 -7.93 2.10
N PHE A 38 2.42 -7.28 1.39
CA PHE A 38 1.09 -7.80 1.11
C PHE A 38 1.03 -8.26 -0.33
N VAL A 39 0.81 -9.57 -0.52
CA VAL A 39 0.56 -10.15 -1.84
C VAL A 39 -0.94 -10.16 -2.09
N CYS A 40 -1.40 -9.38 -3.07
CA CYS A 40 -2.81 -9.17 -3.37
C CYS A 40 -3.09 -9.36 -4.85
N ASN A 41 -4.26 -9.93 -5.16
CA ASN A 41 -4.73 -10.07 -6.53
C ASN A 41 -5.02 -8.69 -7.20
N GLY A 42 -5.04 -8.69 -8.53
CA GLY A 42 -5.26 -7.52 -9.37
C GLY A 42 -3.96 -6.88 -9.87
N SER A 43 -3.86 -6.66 -11.18
CA SER A 43 -2.69 -6.09 -11.86
C SER A 43 -2.57 -4.57 -11.67
N GLN A 44 -1.38 -4.05 -12.01
CA GLN A 44 -0.92 -2.65 -11.83
C GLN A 44 -0.82 -2.17 -10.38
N GLY A 45 -1.91 -2.19 -9.60
CA GLY A 45 -1.87 -2.03 -8.14
C GLY A 45 -1.31 -0.71 -7.61
N ASP A 46 -1.83 0.43 -8.07
CA ASP A 46 -1.39 1.77 -7.65
C ASP A 46 -1.88 2.10 -6.24
N VAL A 47 -1.10 2.85 -5.47
CA VAL A 47 -1.39 3.15 -4.06
C VAL A 47 -1.56 4.64 -3.82
N SER A 48 -2.48 5.00 -2.93
CA SER A 48 -2.71 6.39 -2.51
C SER A 48 -3.08 6.43 -1.03
N VAL A 49 -2.75 7.52 -0.34
CA VAL A 49 -3.07 7.69 1.09
C VAL A 49 -3.92 8.94 1.32
N TYR A 50 -4.92 8.83 2.18
CA TYR A 50 -5.75 9.95 2.59
C TYR A 50 -6.31 9.73 4.00
N GLY A 51 -6.13 10.70 4.89
CA GLY A 51 -6.69 10.63 6.25
C GLY A 51 -6.20 9.44 7.09
N GLY A 52 -4.97 8.97 6.86
CA GLY A 52 -4.43 7.77 7.52
C GLY A 52 -4.96 6.44 6.98
N LEU A 53 -5.66 6.47 5.84
CA LEU A 53 -6.12 5.31 5.11
C LEU A 53 -5.27 5.09 3.86
N LEU A 54 -5.02 3.84 3.52
CA LEU A 54 -4.36 3.43 2.28
C LEU A 54 -5.41 2.91 1.30
N PHE A 55 -5.35 3.36 0.06
CA PHE A 55 -6.18 2.89 -1.04
C PHE A 55 -5.27 2.22 -2.06
N ARG A 56 -5.71 1.08 -2.59
CA ARG A 56 -5.06 0.40 -3.71
C ARG A 56 -6.05 0.28 -4.86
N SER A 57 -5.71 0.83 -6.01
CA SER A 57 -6.45 0.68 -7.26
C SER A 57 -5.85 -0.41 -8.12
N VAL A 58 -6.71 -1.18 -8.77
CA VAL A 58 -6.33 -2.26 -9.69
C VAL A 58 -7.12 -2.11 -10.98
N ASP A 59 -6.57 -2.64 -12.07
CA ASP A 59 -7.15 -2.59 -13.43
C ASP A 59 -8.18 -3.69 -13.72
N THR A 60 -8.55 -4.48 -12.71
CA THR A 60 -9.43 -5.65 -12.83
C THR A 60 -10.46 -5.64 -11.71
N HIS A 61 -11.73 -5.93 -12.03
CA HIS A 61 -12.77 -6.05 -11.02
C HIS A 61 -12.47 -7.21 -10.07
N GLN A 62 -12.63 -6.98 -8.77
CA GLN A 62 -12.30 -7.94 -7.72
C GLN A 62 -13.56 -8.42 -6.98
N SER A 63 -13.56 -9.66 -6.54
CA SER A 63 -14.66 -10.26 -5.77
C SER A 63 -14.79 -9.73 -4.33
N SER A 64 -13.70 -9.19 -3.75
CA SER A 64 -13.69 -8.65 -2.39
C SER A 64 -12.51 -7.68 -2.17
N THR A 65 -12.44 -7.06 -0.98
CA THR A 65 -11.35 -6.17 -0.53
C THR A 65 -10.13 -6.94 -0.02
N ALA A 66 -10.31 -8.23 0.26
CA ALA A 66 -9.24 -9.07 0.75
C ALA A 66 -8.21 -9.31 -0.36
N CYS A 67 -6.95 -9.45 0.03
CA CYS A 67 -5.87 -9.80 -0.92
C CYS A 67 -6.04 -11.20 -1.55
N THR A 68 -6.91 -12.03 -0.97
CA THR A 68 -7.34 -13.33 -1.49
C THR A 68 -8.48 -13.25 -2.53
N SER A 69 -8.87 -12.03 -2.94
CA SER A 69 -9.89 -11.84 -3.97
C SER A 69 -9.49 -12.47 -5.32
N VAL A 70 -10.50 -12.69 -6.16
CA VAL A 70 -10.32 -13.20 -7.52
C VAL A 70 -10.90 -12.21 -8.52
N ASN A 71 -10.40 -12.26 -9.76
CA ASN A 71 -10.91 -11.45 -10.85
C ASN A 71 -12.35 -11.84 -11.19
N VAL A 72 -13.22 -10.85 -11.32
CA VAL A 72 -14.62 -11.01 -11.76
C VAL A 72 -14.89 -10.12 -12.98
N THR A 73 -16.02 -10.34 -13.64
CA THR A 73 -16.44 -9.49 -14.77
C THR A 73 -17.21 -8.27 -14.28
N ALA A 74 -17.19 -7.19 -15.07
CA ALA A 74 -17.97 -5.97 -14.77
C ALA A 74 -19.48 -6.25 -14.62
N SER A 75 -20.01 -7.27 -15.30
CA SER A 75 -21.41 -7.69 -15.25
C SER A 75 -21.82 -8.34 -13.92
N THR A 76 -20.85 -8.75 -13.09
CA THR A 76 -21.08 -9.25 -11.73
C THR A 76 -20.25 -8.37 -10.78
N PRO A 77 -20.76 -7.19 -10.39
CA PRO A 77 -19.98 -6.27 -9.56
C PRO A 77 -19.57 -6.96 -8.26
N GLY A 78 -18.28 -7.26 -8.12
CA GLY A 78 -17.74 -7.85 -6.89
C GLY A 78 -17.57 -6.80 -5.79
N LEU A 79 -16.92 -5.67 -6.08
CA LEU A 79 -16.65 -4.65 -5.06
C LEU A 79 -16.65 -3.20 -5.58
N THR A 80 -17.17 -2.28 -4.75
CA THR A 80 -17.00 -0.83 -4.87
C THR A 80 -16.01 -0.37 -3.78
N GLY A 81 -14.98 0.39 -4.17
CA GLY A 81 -13.73 0.62 -3.42
C GLY A 81 -13.81 0.76 -1.90
N THR A 82 -12.83 0.20 -1.20
CA THR A 82 -12.71 0.26 0.26
C THR A 82 -11.27 0.60 0.66
N ALA A 83 -11.13 1.43 1.68
CA ALA A 83 -9.84 1.76 2.28
C ALA A 83 -9.24 0.56 3.05
N LEU A 84 -7.96 0.27 2.82
CA LEU A 84 -7.17 -0.57 3.70
C LEU A 84 -6.70 0.29 4.88
N THR A 85 -7.14 -0.03 6.09
CA THR A 85 -6.52 0.50 7.30
C THR A 85 -5.17 -0.18 7.49
N GLY A 86 -4.11 0.50 7.08
CA GLY A 86 -2.75 0.09 7.45
C GLY A 86 -2.61 0.13 8.98
N PRO A 87 -1.90 -0.83 9.60
CA PRO A 87 -1.53 -0.67 11.00
C PRO A 87 -0.70 0.61 11.10
N ARG A 88 -1.07 1.51 12.00
CA ARG A 88 -0.15 2.54 12.49
C ARG A 88 0.69 1.88 13.58
N PRO A 89 1.90 1.36 13.30
CA PRO A 89 2.78 1.01 14.40
C PRO A 89 3.01 2.30 15.22
N ALA A 90 2.98 2.20 16.54
CA ALA A 90 3.38 3.28 17.43
C ALA A 90 4.89 3.51 17.26
N TYR A 91 5.29 4.11 16.15
CA TYR A 91 6.70 4.34 15.85
C TYR A 91 7.16 5.57 16.62
N ARG A 92 8.09 5.35 17.53
CA ARG A 92 8.76 6.42 18.26
C ARG A 92 9.70 7.08 17.25
N ALA A 93 9.30 8.23 16.71
CA ALA A 93 10.15 9.04 15.85
C ALA A 93 11.54 9.15 16.48
N ARG A 94 12.57 8.63 15.81
CA ARG A 94 13.94 8.96 16.20
C ARG A 94 14.14 10.46 15.95
N PRO A 95 14.84 11.19 16.85
CA PRO A 95 15.15 12.58 16.61
C PRO A 95 15.87 12.70 15.27
N ARG A 96 15.37 13.57 14.38
CA ARG A 96 16.08 13.91 13.15
C ARG A 96 17.32 14.71 13.53
N ASP A 97 18.46 14.04 13.64
CA ASP A 97 19.74 14.74 13.67
C ASP A 97 19.96 15.33 12.28
N ARG A 98 19.67 16.62 12.17
CA ARG A 98 19.82 17.41 10.96
C ARG A 98 21.30 17.45 10.62
N ALA A 99 21.74 16.63 9.67
CA ALA A 99 23.07 16.77 9.08
C ALA A 99 23.17 18.19 8.48
N GLY A 100 24.21 18.91 8.92
CA GLY A 100 24.49 20.30 8.58
C GLY A 100 25.10 20.49 7.19
#